data_AF-A0A3P7PSF8-F1
#
_entry.id   AF-A0A3P7PSF8-F1
#
_cell.length_a   1.000
_cell.length_b   1.000
_cell.length_c   1.000
_cell.angle_alpha   90.00
_cell.angle_beta   90.00
_cell.angle_gamma   90.00
#
_symmetry.space_group_name_H-M   'P 1'
#
loop_
_entity.id
_entity.type
_entity.pdbx_description
1 polymer ?
#
loop_
_entity_poly.entity_id
_entity_poly.type
_entity_poly.pdbx_seq_one_letter_code
_entity_poly.pdbx_strand_id
1 'polypeptide(L)'
;MEYKTYYNYLTRIALNNKLSDDDYDFFAKHNLMLYAYWLEYKSGQGDISFFKKKLFMYKLDYRKILQDLCEVGKIFGQKGIQYLVLKGIAIAETYPEPFTRSMGDYDILVHVEDFDKAKEALLELEYITDSKLNTYKDATF
;
A
#
# COMPACT_ATOMS: atom_id res chain seq x y z
N MET A 1 -1.96 -18.42 -20.45
CA MET A 1 -0.65 -18.37 -21.14
C MET A 1 0.37 -17.52 -20.38
N GLU A 2 -0.05 -16.58 -19.51
CA GLU A 2 0.85 -15.68 -18.76
C GLU A 2 1.57 -16.32 -17.55
N TYR A 3 0.92 -17.23 -16.82
CA TYR A 3 1.51 -17.84 -15.61
C TYR A 3 2.79 -18.65 -15.85
N LYS A 4 2.94 -19.28 -17.03
CA LYS A 4 4.13 -20.08 -17.36
C LYS A 4 5.33 -19.17 -17.66
N THR A 5 5.09 -18.04 -18.34
CA THR A 5 6.10 -17.00 -18.54
C THR A 5 6.51 -16.37 -17.21
N TYR A 6 5.53 -16.08 -16.34
CA TYR A 6 5.75 -15.57 -14.98
C TYR A 6 6.61 -16.54 -14.13
N TYR A 7 6.25 -17.82 -14.12
CA TYR A 7 6.99 -18.86 -13.41
C TYR A 7 8.42 -19.00 -13.93
N ASN A 8 8.60 -19.02 -15.25
CA ASN A 8 9.92 -19.11 -15.86
C ASN A 8 10.80 -17.89 -15.56
N TYR A 9 10.20 -16.69 -15.51
CA TYR A 9 10.89 -15.46 -15.14
C TYR A 9 11.34 -15.46 -13.67
N LEU A 10 10.45 -15.83 -12.73
CA LEU A 10 10.83 -15.99 -11.32
C LEU A 10 11.91 -17.08 -11.13
N THR A 11 11.80 -18.17 -11.88
CA THR A 11 12.80 -19.26 -11.85
C THR A 11 14.16 -18.79 -12.37
N ARG A 12 14.20 -17.90 -13.39
CA ARG A 12 15.44 -17.27 -13.89
C ARG A 12 16.13 -16.44 -12.81
N ILE A 13 15.36 -15.69 -12.02
CA ILE A 13 15.89 -14.77 -10.99
C ILE A 13 16.43 -15.53 -9.79
N ALA A 14 15.86 -16.69 -9.45
CA ALA A 14 16.38 -17.58 -8.40
C ALA A 14 17.81 -18.11 -8.68
N LEU A 15 18.38 -17.88 -9.88
CA LEU A 15 19.69 -18.35 -10.32
C LEU A 15 20.86 -17.37 -10.07
N ASN A 16 20.75 -16.43 -9.12
CA ASN A 16 21.86 -15.57 -8.63
C ASN A 16 22.42 -14.52 -9.62
N ASN A 17 21.66 -14.10 -10.63
CA ASN A 17 22.07 -12.99 -11.51
C ASN A 17 21.75 -11.63 -10.89
N LYS A 18 22.56 -10.61 -11.23
CA LYS A 18 22.27 -9.21 -10.87
C LYS A 18 20.97 -8.78 -11.54
N LEU A 19 20.09 -8.14 -10.76
CA LEU A 19 18.84 -7.60 -11.27
C LEU A 19 19.14 -6.49 -12.29
N SER A 20 18.45 -6.53 -13.43
CA SER A 20 18.44 -5.42 -14.39
C SER A 20 17.37 -4.38 -14.04
N ASP A 21 17.42 -3.23 -14.71
CA ASP A 21 16.38 -2.21 -14.57
C ASP A 21 15.00 -2.74 -14.97
N ASP A 22 14.93 -3.59 -16.01
CA ASP A 22 13.68 -4.27 -16.41
C ASP A 22 13.13 -5.16 -15.28
N ASP A 23 14.01 -5.79 -14.50
CA ASP A 23 13.59 -6.62 -13.38
C ASP A 23 13.00 -5.75 -12.25
N TYR A 24 13.61 -4.60 -11.98
CA TYR A 24 13.07 -3.63 -11.05
C TYR A 24 11.72 -3.06 -11.48
N ASP A 25 11.56 -2.73 -12.76
CA ASP A 25 10.29 -2.29 -13.32
C ASP A 25 9.20 -3.35 -13.17
N PHE A 26 9.56 -4.62 -13.40
CA PHE A 26 8.65 -5.74 -13.18
C PHE A 26 8.25 -5.84 -11.71
N PHE A 27 9.21 -5.82 -10.78
CA PHE A 27 8.92 -5.93 -9.35
C PHE A 27 8.11 -4.76 -8.82
N ALA A 28 8.35 -3.54 -9.31
CA ALA A 28 7.57 -2.36 -8.97
C ALA A 28 6.11 -2.50 -9.42
N LYS A 29 5.88 -2.91 -10.66
CA LYS A 29 4.52 -3.09 -11.22
C LYS A 29 3.70 -4.18 -10.52
N HIS A 30 4.36 -5.12 -9.86
CA HIS A 30 3.70 -6.26 -9.21
C HIS A 30 3.78 -6.22 -7.67
N ASN A 31 4.18 -5.09 -7.06
CA ASN A 31 4.32 -4.94 -5.60
C ASN A 31 5.29 -5.95 -4.95
N LEU A 32 6.35 -6.31 -5.68
CA LEU A 32 7.36 -7.29 -5.27
C LEU A 32 8.74 -6.64 -4.99
N MET A 33 8.78 -5.33 -4.78
CA MET A 33 10.04 -4.59 -4.56
C MET A 33 10.82 -5.08 -3.33
N LEU A 34 10.14 -5.45 -2.25
CA LEU A 34 10.80 -6.04 -1.08
C LEU A 34 11.47 -7.38 -1.41
N TYR A 35 10.88 -8.17 -2.31
CA TYR A 35 11.45 -9.42 -2.77
C TYR A 35 12.70 -9.16 -3.65
N ALA A 36 12.65 -8.17 -4.54
CA ALA A 36 13.80 -7.72 -5.33
C ALA A 36 15.00 -7.36 -4.43
N TYR A 37 14.77 -6.53 -3.41
CA TYR A 37 15.84 -6.13 -2.49
C TYR A 37 16.34 -7.31 -1.63
N TRP A 38 15.46 -8.23 -1.23
CA TRP A 38 15.86 -9.45 -0.53
C TRP A 38 16.75 -10.35 -1.40
N LEU A 39 16.46 -10.47 -2.69
CA LEU A 39 17.26 -11.24 -3.64
C LEU A 39 18.66 -10.67 -3.80
N GLU A 40 18.80 -9.35 -3.98
CA GLU A 40 20.12 -8.72 -4.06
C GLU A 40 20.92 -8.86 -2.77
N TYR A 41 20.25 -8.73 -1.62
CA TYR A 41 20.87 -8.97 -0.33
C TYR A 41 21.39 -10.42 -0.23
N LYS A 42 20.58 -11.40 -0.63
CA LYS A 42 20.95 -12.83 -0.60
C LYS A 42 22.07 -13.18 -1.57
N SER A 43 22.13 -12.55 -2.74
CA SER A 43 23.18 -12.79 -3.73
C SER A 43 24.51 -12.12 -3.38
N GLY A 44 24.54 -11.30 -2.32
CA GLY A 44 25.73 -10.53 -1.91
C GLY A 44 26.04 -9.35 -2.84
N GLN A 45 25.13 -9.03 -3.76
CA GLN A 45 25.29 -7.95 -4.74
C GLN A 45 24.59 -6.66 -4.29
N GLY A 46 23.68 -6.76 -3.31
CA GLY A 46 22.95 -5.64 -2.73
C GLY A 46 23.68 -4.98 -1.57
N ASP A 47 23.52 -3.67 -1.45
CA ASP A 47 23.94 -2.91 -0.28
C ASP A 47 22.96 -3.17 0.88
N ILE A 48 23.42 -3.86 1.92
CA ILE A 48 22.64 -4.15 3.13
C ILE A 48 22.09 -2.87 3.79
N SER A 49 22.83 -1.75 3.69
CA SER A 49 22.42 -0.47 4.25
C SER A 49 21.22 0.11 3.47
N PHE A 50 21.23 -0.05 2.15
CA PHE A 50 20.12 0.35 1.28
C PHE A 50 18.86 -0.48 1.55
N PHE A 51 18.97 -1.81 1.66
CA PHE A 51 17.83 -2.67 1.99
C PHE A 51 17.23 -2.32 3.35
N LYS A 52 18.06 -2.16 4.39
CA LYS A 52 17.62 -1.73 5.72
C LYS A 52 16.92 -0.37 5.68
N LYS A 53 17.47 0.59 4.91
CA LYS A 53 16.86 1.90 4.71
C LYS A 53 15.48 1.78 4.07
N LYS A 54 15.32 0.96 3.03
CA LYS A 54 14.02 0.73 2.38
C LYS A 54 12.99 0.11 3.31
N LEU A 55 13.36 -0.92 4.08
CA LEU A 55 12.48 -1.51 5.10
C LEU A 55 12.06 -0.47 6.16
N PHE A 56 13.02 0.36 6.59
CA PHE A 56 12.73 1.43 7.54
C PHE A 56 11.73 2.45 6.97
N MET A 57 11.89 2.87 5.70
CA MET A 57 10.93 3.78 5.06
C MET A 57 9.54 3.16 4.97
N TYR A 58 9.42 1.89 4.57
CA TYR A 58 8.12 1.19 4.51
C TYR A 58 7.43 1.16 5.87
N LYS A 59 8.21 0.97 6.95
CA LYS A 59 7.71 1.02 8.32
C LYS A 59 7.23 2.41 8.72
N LEU A 60 7.92 3.47 8.28
CA LEU A 60 7.48 4.85 8.52
C LEU A 60 6.19 5.17 7.75
N ASP A 61 6.11 4.79 6.48
CA ASP A 61 4.92 5.02 5.64
C ASP A 61 3.71 4.30 6.23
N TYR A 62 3.86 3.03 6.62
CA TYR A 62 2.80 2.27 7.29
C TYR A 62 2.36 2.92 8.60
N ARG A 63 3.30 3.41 9.42
CA ARG A 63 2.97 4.11 10.67
C ARG A 63 2.21 5.39 10.41
N LYS A 64 2.57 6.14 9.36
CA LYS A 64 1.85 7.35 8.96
C LYS A 64 0.41 7.02 8.57
N ILE A 65 0.21 6.00 7.73
CA ILE A 65 -1.15 5.54 7.35
C ILE A 65 -1.99 5.18 8.59
N LEU A 66 -1.42 4.48 9.57
CA LEU A 66 -2.14 4.15 10.80
C LEU A 66 -2.49 5.41 11.62
N GLN A 67 -1.60 6.39 11.67
CA GLN A 67 -1.88 7.65 12.35
C GLN A 67 -3.01 8.42 11.65
N ASP A 68 -2.94 8.52 10.32
CA ASP A 68 -3.95 9.18 9.50
C ASP A 68 -5.33 8.50 9.72
N LEU A 69 -5.39 7.17 9.68
CA LEU A 69 -6.60 6.40 9.98
C LEU A 69 -7.12 6.61 11.41
N CYS A 70 -6.24 6.76 12.40
CA CYS A 70 -6.63 7.09 13.77
C CYS A 70 -7.26 8.48 13.85
N GLU A 71 -6.73 9.46 13.12
CA GLU A 71 -7.26 10.82 13.08
C GLU A 71 -8.63 10.87 12.38
N VAL A 72 -8.76 10.19 11.23
CA VAL A 72 -10.04 10.02 10.54
C VAL A 72 -11.07 9.31 11.43
N GLY A 73 -10.67 8.23 12.11
CA GLY A 73 -11.54 7.50 13.02
C GLY A 73 -12.05 8.34 14.19
N LYS A 74 -11.21 9.24 14.73
CA LYS A 74 -11.62 10.17 15.81
C LYS A 74 -12.67 11.15 15.32
N ILE A 75 -12.46 11.81 14.19
CA ILE A 75 -13.42 12.80 13.68
C ILE A 75 -14.72 12.14 13.22
N PHE A 76 -14.66 10.95 12.62
CA PHE A 76 -15.83 10.18 12.26
C PHE A 76 -16.62 9.76 13.50
N GLY A 77 -15.93 9.27 14.54
CA GLY A 77 -16.56 8.95 15.82
C GLY A 77 -17.25 10.15 16.48
N GLN A 78 -16.60 11.32 16.50
CA GLN A 78 -17.18 12.57 17.03
C GLN A 78 -18.43 13.01 16.27
N LYS A 79 -18.45 12.80 14.95
CA LYS A 79 -19.58 13.13 14.09
C LYS A 79 -20.62 11.99 14.00
N GLY A 80 -20.39 10.85 14.64
CA GLY A 80 -21.30 9.70 14.59
C GLY A 80 -21.40 9.05 13.21
N ILE A 81 -20.33 9.11 12.41
CA ILE A 81 -20.23 8.46 11.10
C ILE A 81 -19.76 7.01 11.32
N GLN A 82 -20.56 6.04 10.89
CA GLN A 82 -20.12 4.65 10.87
C GLN A 82 -19.24 4.40 9.65
N TYR A 83 -18.14 3.70 9.85
CA TYR A 83 -17.19 3.41 8.78
C TYR A 83 -16.54 2.04 8.92
N LEU A 84 -16.04 1.53 7.81
CA LEU A 84 -15.25 0.30 7.73
C LEU A 84 -14.00 0.56 6.90
N VAL A 85 -12.84 0.25 7.46
CA VAL A 85 -11.57 0.34 6.73
C VAL A 85 -11.40 -0.92 5.87
N LEU A 86 -11.08 -0.74 4.60
CA LEU A 86 -11.11 -1.79 3.59
C LEU A 86 -9.73 -2.13 3.00
N LYS A 87 -9.76 -3.18 2.17
CA LYS A 87 -8.69 -3.66 1.30
C LYS A 87 -7.40 -3.88 2.09
N GLY A 88 -6.44 -3.05 1.77
CA GLY A 88 -5.06 -3.36 1.96
C GLY A 88 -4.58 -3.37 3.39
N ILE A 89 -5.04 -2.37 4.14
CA ILE A 89 -4.64 -2.21 5.54
C ILE A 89 -5.22 -3.35 6.40
N ALA A 90 -6.42 -3.81 6.09
CA ALA A 90 -7.01 -4.99 6.73
C ALA A 90 -6.22 -6.26 6.40
N ILE A 91 -5.80 -6.44 5.15
CA ILE A 91 -4.98 -7.59 4.73
C ILE A 91 -3.57 -7.54 5.35
N ALA A 92 -3.03 -6.34 5.60
CA ALA A 92 -1.69 -6.20 6.19
C ALA A 92 -1.56 -6.90 7.55
N GLU A 93 -2.64 -7.01 8.32
CA GLU A 93 -2.66 -7.71 9.61
C GLU A 93 -2.39 -9.21 9.49
N THR A 94 -2.56 -9.81 8.30
CA THR A 94 -2.25 -11.23 8.08
C THR A 94 -0.78 -11.48 7.75
N TYR A 95 0.02 -10.43 7.57
CA TYR A 95 1.45 -10.53 7.28
C TYR A 95 2.23 -10.66 8.59
N PRO A 96 3.35 -11.40 8.62
CA PRO A 96 4.21 -11.46 9.80
C PRO A 96 4.67 -10.08 10.28
N GLU A 97 4.92 -9.17 9.33
CA GLU A 97 5.25 -7.77 9.58
C GLU A 97 4.33 -6.90 8.71
N PRO A 98 3.30 -6.24 9.25
CA PRO A 98 2.25 -5.58 8.45
C PRO A 98 2.77 -4.54 7.45
N PHE A 99 3.82 -3.78 7.81
CA PHE A 99 4.44 -2.79 6.93
C PHE A 99 5.13 -3.38 5.69
N THR A 100 5.32 -4.71 5.64
CA THR A 100 5.87 -5.39 4.46
C THR A 100 4.81 -5.60 3.37
N ARG A 101 3.53 -5.43 3.69
CA ARG A 101 2.48 -5.31 2.71
C ARG A 101 2.64 -3.95 2.00
N SER A 102 3.09 -3.97 0.75
CA SER A 102 3.15 -2.76 -0.07
C SER A 102 1.76 -2.18 -0.33
N MET A 103 1.58 -0.89 -0.04
CA MET A 103 0.31 -0.17 -0.20
C MET A 103 0.55 1.31 -0.49
N GLY A 104 -0.23 1.86 -1.41
CA GLY A 104 -0.15 3.29 -1.78
C GLY A 104 -1.23 4.15 -1.13
N ASP A 105 -2.41 3.59 -0.95
CA ASP A 105 -3.61 4.24 -0.42
C ASP A 105 -4.35 3.32 0.58
N TYR A 106 -5.40 3.87 1.18
CA TYR A 106 -6.34 3.12 2.01
C TYR A 106 -7.76 3.55 1.67
N ASP A 107 -8.68 2.59 1.77
CA ASP A 107 -10.09 2.78 1.45
C ASP A 107 -10.93 2.77 2.71
N ILE A 108 -11.89 3.67 2.78
CA ILE A 108 -12.85 3.74 3.88
C ILE A 108 -14.25 3.69 3.29
N LEU A 109 -15.04 2.71 3.72
CA LEU A 109 -16.44 2.59 3.38
C LEU A 109 -17.27 3.31 4.45
N VAL A 110 -18.20 4.14 4.00
CA VAL A 110 -19.22 4.78 4.83
C VAL A 110 -20.61 4.48 4.25
N HIS A 111 -21.65 4.70 5.04
CA HIS A 111 -23.02 4.69 4.52
C HIS A 111 -23.19 5.81 3.48
N VAL A 112 -23.99 5.55 2.44
CA VAL A 112 -24.21 6.51 1.36
C VAL A 112 -24.82 7.80 1.89
N GLU A 113 -25.69 7.69 2.89
CA GLU A 113 -26.33 8.80 3.58
C GLU A 113 -25.34 9.68 4.36
N ASP A 114 -24.19 9.12 4.76
CA ASP A 114 -23.13 9.83 5.49
C ASP A 114 -22.01 10.33 4.57
N PHE A 115 -22.08 10.12 3.25
CA PHE A 115 -20.99 10.45 2.32
C PHE A 115 -20.57 11.93 2.39
N ASP A 116 -21.52 12.85 2.25
CA ASP A 116 -21.23 14.30 2.25
C ASP A 116 -20.66 14.74 3.61
N LYS A 117 -21.18 14.17 4.69
CA LYS A 117 -20.71 14.42 6.06
C LYS A 117 -19.30 13.88 6.30
N ALA A 118 -18.98 12.71 5.76
CA ALA A 118 -17.64 12.14 5.78
C ALA A 118 -16.66 12.97 4.95
N LYS A 119 -17.08 13.46 3.78
CA LYS A 119 -16.30 14.39 2.96
C LYS A 119 -15.98 15.67 3.70
N GLU A 120 -16.96 16.31 4.34
CA GLU A 120 -16.73 17.50 5.17
C GLU A 120 -15.76 17.24 6.32
N ALA A 121 -15.90 16.09 6.99
CA ALA A 121 -14.98 15.67 8.06
C ALA A 121 -13.54 15.51 7.56
N LEU A 122 -13.34 14.97 6.35
CA LEU A 122 -12.00 14.86 5.76
C LEU A 122 -11.43 16.23 5.37
N LEU A 123 -12.25 17.15 4.88
CA LEU A 123 -11.82 18.53 4.58
C LEU A 123 -11.38 19.28 5.85
N GLU A 124 -12.03 19.03 6.99
CA GLU A 124 -11.60 19.56 8.30
C GLU A 124 -10.22 19.04 8.74
N LEU A 125 -9.82 17.85 8.27
CA LEU A 125 -8.48 17.28 8.44
C LEU A 125 -7.48 17.71 7.34
N GLU A 126 -7.80 18.75 6.58
CA GLU A 126 -6.97 19.30 5.50
C GLU A 126 -6.76 18.35 4.29
N TYR A 127 -7.57 17.29 4.17
CA TYR A 127 -7.60 16.50 2.93
C TYR A 127 -8.17 17.33 1.78
N ILE A 128 -7.68 17.07 0.58
CA ILE A 128 -8.18 17.69 -0.65
C ILE A 128 -8.97 16.67 -1.48
N THR A 129 -9.98 17.17 -2.19
CA THR A 129 -10.77 16.32 -3.10
C THR A 129 -10.09 16.23 -4.46
N ASP A 130 -10.13 15.04 -5.07
CA ASP A 130 -9.88 14.94 -6.49
C ASP A 130 -11.13 15.40 -7.25
N SER A 131 -10.96 16.42 -8.09
CA SER A 131 -11.99 16.95 -8.99
C SER A 131 -12.77 15.88 -9.77
N LYS A 132 -12.16 14.71 -10.05
CA LYS A 132 -12.73 13.61 -10.83
C LYS A 132 -13.46 12.54 -10.00
N LEU A 133 -13.26 12.50 -8.69
CA LEU A 133 -13.79 11.47 -7.78
C LEU A 133 -14.55 12.13 -6.62
N ASN A 134 -15.52 12.97 -6.98
CA ASN A 134 -16.15 13.89 -6.03
C ASN A 134 -17.53 13.47 -5.56
N THR A 135 -18.07 12.37 -6.11
CA THR A 135 -19.37 11.83 -5.77
C THR A 135 -19.27 10.33 -5.49
N TYR A 136 -20.16 9.80 -4.64
CA TYR A 136 -20.24 8.36 -4.39
C TYR A 136 -20.64 7.57 -5.66
N LYS A 137 -21.18 8.22 -6.69
CA LYS A 137 -21.54 7.58 -7.97
C LYS A 137 -20.32 7.25 -8.82
N ASP A 138 -19.20 7.92 -8.55
CA ASP A 138 -17.92 7.69 -9.21
C ASP A 138 -17.07 6.64 -8.46
N ALA A 139 -17.52 6.18 -7.29
CA ALA A 139 -16.85 5.15 -6.51
C ALA A 139 -17.07 3.78 -7.17
N THR A 140 -16.11 3.34 -7.98
CA THR A 140 -16.03 1.97 -8.48
C THR A 140 -15.56 1.04 -7.36
N PHE A 141 -16.38 0.05 -7.03
CA PHE A 141 -16.00 -1.11 -6.22
C PHE A 141 -15.19 -2.11 -7.05
#